data_AF-A0A425W6Y5-F1
#
_entry.id   AF-A0A425W6Y5-F1
#
_cell.length_a   1.000
_cell.length_b   1.000
_cell.length_c   1.000
_cell.angle_alpha   90.00
_cell.angle_beta   90.00
_cell.angle_gamma   90.00
#
_symmetry.space_group_name_H-M   'P 1'
#
loop_
_entity.id
_entity.type
_entity.pdbx_description
1 polymer ?
#
loop_
_entity_poly.entity_id
_entity_poly.type
_entity_poly.pdbx_seq_one_letter_code
_entity_poly.pdbx_strand_id
1 'polypeptide(L)'
;MGELDAAIGAILEEVAPLLLEEKCVSSQGAVQLMIRVGDNPERLKQRVVVLLYGVAARPASLGLTTLHRLNRGAGRAANSAIHIAAPGRLRTDDRTRA
;
A
#
# COMPACT_ATOMS: atom_id res chain seq x y z
N MET A 1 23.89 1.00 -0.74
CA MET A 1 22.68 1.24 0.07
C MET A 1 23.03 2.32 1.07
N GLY A 2 22.20 3.35 1.26
CA GLY A 2 22.50 4.40 2.24
C GLY A 2 22.37 3.87 3.68
N GLU A 3 23.06 4.49 4.63
CA GLU A 3 22.95 4.17 6.07
C GLU A 3 21.49 4.26 6.56
N LEU A 4 20.74 5.24 6.04
CA LEU A 4 19.31 5.41 6.31
C LEU A 4 18.47 4.22 5.85
N ASP A 5 18.75 3.65 4.67
CA ASP A 5 17.97 2.52 4.14
C ASP A 5 18.20 1.25 4.96
N ALA A 6 19.42 1.06 5.46
CA ALA A 6 19.77 -0.05 6.35
C ALA A 6 19.06 0.07 7.71
N ALA A 7 19.05 1.27 8.31
CA ALA A 7 18.35 1.53 9.55
C ALA A 7 16.83 1.33 9.41
N ILE A 8 16.25 1.81 8.30
CA ILE A 8 14.84 1.57 7.96
C ILE A 8 14.56 0.07 7.81
N GLY A 9 15.44 -0.67 7.13
CA GLY A 9 15.32 -2.12 6.97
C GLY A 9 15.21 -2.84 8.30
N ALA A 10 16.12 -2.55 9.23
CA ALA A 10 16.12 -3.16 10.57
C ALA A 10 14.83 -2.88 11.35
N ILE A 11 14.31 -1.64 11.30
CA ILE A 11 13.04 -1.30 11.95
C ILE A 11 11.87 -2.07 11.33
N LEU A 12 11.84 -2.22 10.00
CA LEU A 12 10.78 -2.96 9.33
C LEU A 12 10.83 -4.45 9.64
N GLU A 13 12.02 -5.03 9.79
CA GLU A 13 12.18 -6.43 10.22
C GLU A 13 11.58 -6.67 11.61
N GLU A 14 11.70 -5.69 12.51
CA GLU A 14 11.10 -5.78 13.85
C GLU A 14 9.59 -5.56 13.82
N VAL A 15 9.12 -4.51 13.13
CA VAL A 15 7.73 -4.04 13.27
C VAL A 15 6.79 -4.67 12.25
N ALA A 16 7.27 -5.04 11.07
CA ALA A 16 6.45 -5.54 9.96
C ALA A 16 7.14 -6.64 9.15
N PRO A 17 7.63 -7.73 9.78
CA PRO A 17 8.38 -8.79 9.08
C PRO A 17 7.56 -9.44 7.96
N LEU A 18 6.27 -9.68 8.20
CA LEU A 18 5.36 -10.27 7.21
C LEU A 18 5.21 -9.41 5.94
N LEU A 19 5.38 -8.09 6.06
CA LEU A 19 5.31 -7.19 4.90
C LEU A 19 6.58 -7.26 4.04
N LEU A 20 7.72 -7.63 4.64
CA LEU A 20 8.99 -7.86 3.92
C LEU A 20 9.05 -9.24 3.27
N GLU A 21 8.31 -10.22 3.81
CA GLU A 21 8.16 -11.55 3.20
C GLU A 21 7.29 -11.52 1.93
N GLU A 22 6.45 -10.48 1.78
CA GLU A 22 5.59 -10.32 0.62
C GLU A 22 6.39 -10.04 -0.66
N LYS A 23 6.12 -10.84 -1.68
CA LYS A 23 6.78 -10.71 -2.98
C LYS A 23 6.53 -9.32 -3.57
N CYS A 24 7.60 -8.73 -4.09
CA CYS A 24 7.57 -7.47 -4.82
C CYS A 24 7.23 -6.23 -3.96
N VAL A 25 7.29 -6.36 -2.63
CA VAL A 25 7.26 -5.23 -1.71
C VAL A 25 8.71 -4.83 -1.40
N SER A 26 9.07 -3.57 -1.67
CA SER A 26 10.39 -3.03 -1.29
C SER A 26 10.34 -2.44 0.12
N SER A 27 11.48 -2.34 0.81
CA SER A 27 11.57 -1.69 2.13
C SER A 27 11.01 -0.27 2.09
N GLN A 28 11.33 0.51 1.06
CA GLN A 28 10.79 1.86 0.89
C GLN A 28 9.27 1.84 0.67
N GLY A 29 8.73 0.89 -0.09
CA GLY A 29 7.28 0.72 -0.25
C GLY A 29 6.60 0.32 1.08
N ALA A 30 7.22 -0.58 1.84
CA ALA A 30 6.76 -1.02 3.15
C ALA A 30 6.69 0.14 4.15
N VAL A 31 7.71 1.01 4.19
CA VAL A 31 7.67 2.25 5.00
C VAL A 31 6.45 3.10 4.67
N GLN A 32 6.17 3.34 3.39
CA GLN A 32 5.04 4.21 3.00
C GLN A 32 3.68 3.62 3.40
N LEU A 33 3.57 2.30 3.42
CA LEU A 33 2.38 1.60 3.93
C LEU A 33 2.28 1.74 5.44
N MET A 34 3.37 1.49 6.17
CA MET A 34 3.43 1.56 7.64
C MET A 34 3.18 2.97 8.19
N ILE A 35 3.83 4.00 7.63
CA ILE A 35 3.58 5.42 7.99
C ILE A 35 2.10 5.74 7.88
N ARG A 36 1.43 5.17 6.88
CA ARG A 36 0.04 5.49 6.60
C ARG A 36 -0.93 4.76 7.53
N VAL A 37 -0.60 3.54 7.96
CA VAL A 37 -1.33 2.80 9.01
C VAL A 37 -1.17 3.48 10.36
N GLY A 38 0.04 3.98 10.64
CA GLY A 38 0.40 4.52 11.95
C GLY A 38 0.40 3.43 13.03
N ASP A 39 0.32 3.84 14.29
CA ASP A 39 0.60 2.94 15.43
C ASP A 39 -0.62 2.17 15.94
N ASN A 40 -1.73 2.12 15.20
CA ASN A 40 -2.97 1.45 15.62
C ASN A 40 -3.55 0.52 14.53
N PRO A 41 -2.76 -0.43 14.00
CA PRO A 41 -3.20 -1.33 12.92
C PRO A 41 -4.44 -2.16 13.29
N GLU A 42 -4.60 -2.54 14.56
CA GLU A 42 -5.69 -3.36 15.07
C GLU A 42 -7.07 -2.69 14.96
N ARG A 43 -7.11 -1.35 14.83
CA ARG A 43 -8.35 -0.59 14.66
C ARG A 43 -8.77 -0.46 13.20
N LEU A 44 -7.94 -0.89 12.25
CA LEU A 44 -8.19 -0.75 10.82
C LEU A 44 -8.97 -1.94 10.25
N LYS A 45 -10.19 -1.69 9.80
CA LYS A 45 -10.95 -2.63 8.97
C LYS A 45 -10.41 -2.61 7.54
N GLN A 46 -10.45 -3.75 6.84
CA GLN A 46 -9.96 -3.90 5.46
C GLN A 46 -10.43 -2.77 4.52
N ARG A 47 -11.73 -2.41 4.55
CA ARG A 47 -12.29 -1.32 3.74
C ARG A 47 -11.69 0.05 4.05
N VAL A 48 -11.34 0.31 5.32
CA VAL A 48 -10.69 1.56 5.74
C VAL A 48 -9.27 1.61 5.21
N VAL A 49 -8.53 0.50 5.22
CA VAL A 49 -7.16 0.42 4.70
C VAL A 49 -7.11 0.79 3.20
N VAL A 50 -8.00 0.23 2.39
CA VAL A 50 -8.06 0.51 0.95
C VAL A 50 -8.35 2.00 0.67
N LEU A 51 -9.20 2.63 1.47
CA LEU A 51 -9.47 4.07 1.38
C LEU A 51 -8.28 4.91 1.86
N LEU A 52 -7.66 4.50 2.97
CA LEU A 52 -6.55 5.17 3.64
C LEU A 52 -5.30 5.21 2.74
N TYR A 53 -4.99 4.09 2.09
CA TYR A 53 -3.94 3.97 1.08
C TYR A 53 -4.30 4.61 -0.26
N GLY A 54 -5.54 5.05 -0.45
CA GLY A 54 -5.99 5.71 -1.68
C GLY A 54 -6.17 4.78 -2.88
N VAL A 55 -6.24 3.46 -2.63
CA VAL A 55 -6.48 2.43 -3.64
C VAL A 55 -7.96 2.41 -4.05
N ALA A 56 -8.86 2.74 -3.13
CA ALA A 56 -10.29 2.79 -3.43
C ALA A 56 -10.61 4.00 -4.32
N ALA A 57 -11.29 3.76 -5.44
CA ALA A 57 -11.88 4.82 -6.23
C ALA A 57 -12.89 5.60 -5.38
N ARG A 58 -12.84 6.93 -5.41
CA ARG A 58 -13.82 7.77 -4.70
C ARG A 58 -15.04 7.93 -5.61
N PRO A 59 -16.24 7.46 -5.20
CA PRO A 59 -17.44 7.74 -5.97
C PRO A 59 -17.69 9.25 -5.95
N ALA A 60 -17.82 9.85 -7.13
CA ALA A 60 -18.35 11.20 -7.28
C ALA A 60 -19.62 11.10 -8.12
N SER A 61 -20.78 11.30 -7.49
CA SER A 61 -22.06 11.37 -8.19
C SER A 61 -22.21 12.76 -8.80
N LEU A 62 -22.31 12.86 -10.12
CA LEU A 62 -22.66 14.09 -10.81
C LEU A 62 -24.04 13.94 -11.44
N GLY A 63 -25.07 13.65 -10.64
CA GLY A 63 -26.51 13.62 -11.01
C GLY A 63 -26.97 12.61 -12.07
N LEU A 64 -26.14 12.28 -13.07
CA LEU A 64 -26.43 11.47 -14.24
C LEU A 64 -25.24 10.58 -14.67
N THR A 65 -24.04 10.77 -14.10
CA THR A 65 -22.85 9.94 -14.36
C THR A 65 -22.08 9.60 -13.08
N THR A 66 -21.64 8.34 -12.99
CA THR A 66 -20.69 7.89 -11.96
C THR A 66 -19.28 8.30 -12.39
N LEU A 67 -18.70 9.30 -11.72
CA LEU A 67 -17.33 9.71 -11.96
C LEU A 67 -16.39 8.95 -11.01
N HIS A 68 -15.36 8.30 -11.56
CA HIS A 68 -14.27 7.72 -10.80
C HIS A 68 -13.15 8.74 -10.64
N ARG A 69 -13.17 9.53 -9.55
CA ARG A 69 -12.07 10.47 -9.27
C ARG A 69 -10.97 9.78 -8.48
N LEU A 70 -9.73 10.06 -8.87
CA LEU A 70 -8.53 9.77 -8.07
C LEU A 70 -8.66 10.42 -6.69
N ASN A 71 -8.42 9.64 -5.63
CA ASN A 71 -8.48 10.12 -4.27
C ASN A 71 -7.21 10.93 -3.92
N ARG A 72 -7.15 12.18 -4.39
CA ARG A 72 -5.96 13.04 -4.24
C ARG A 72 -5.58 13.32 -2.77
N GLY A 73 -6.52 13.25 -1.83
CA GLY A 73 -6.28 13.47 -0.39
C GLY A 73 -5.90 12.22 0.40
N ALA A 74 -5.87 11.05 -0.25
CA ALA A 74 -5.42 9.81 0.38
C ALA A 74 -3.91 9.57 0.20
N GLY A 75 -3.41 8.47 0.75
CA GLY A 75 -1.98 8.15 0.79
C GLY A 75 -1.39 7.85 -0.59
N ARG A 76 -1.04 8.88 -1.38
CA ARG A 76 -0.46 8.70 -2.72
C ARG A 76 0.83 7.89 -2.74
N ALA A 77 1.69 8.05 -1.73
CA ALA A 77 2.91 7.28 -1.60
C ALA A 77 2.62 5.78 -1.34
N ALA A 78 1.65 5.47 -0.47
CA ALA A 78 1.15 4.11 -0.26
C ALA A 78 0.52 3.53 -1.53
N ASN A 79 -0.31 4.30 -2.25
CA ASN A 79 -0.88 3.88 -3.53
C ASN A 79 0.20 3.60 -4.58
N SER A 80 1.24 4.44 -4.64
CA SER A 80 2.37 4.26 -5.54
C SER A 80 3.14 2.98 -5.22
N ALA A 81 3.37 2.70 -3.94
CA ALA A 81 4.02 1.46 -3.51
C ALA A 81 3.23 0.22 -3.97
N ILE A 82 1.90 0.25 -3.82
CA ILE A 82 1.02 -0.84 -4.29
C ILE A 82 1.05 -0.96 -5.81
N HIS A 83 1.01 0.18 -6.52
CA HIS A 83 1.08 0.19 -7.98
C HIS A 83 2.40 -0.39 -8.52
N ILE A 84 3.52 -0.13 -7.84
CA ILE A 84 4.84 -0.68 -8.18
C ILE A 84 4.90 -2.20 -7.89
N ALA A 85 4.33 -2.64 -6.75
CA ALA A 85 4.34 -4.05 -6.37
C ALA A 85 3.42 -4.91 -7.27
N ALA A 86 2.34 -4.34 -7.79
CA ALA A 86 1.28 -5.07 -8.49
C ALA A 86 1.76 -5.87 -9.72
N PRO A 87 2.52 -5.32 -10.69
CA PRO A 87 3.03 -6.09 -11.83
C PRO A 87 3.89 -7.28 -11.41
N GLY A 88 4.70 -7.10 -10.36
CA GLY A 88 5.53 -8.15 -9.80
C GLY A 88 4.69 -9.29 -9.19
N ARG A 89 3.65 -8.96 -8.42
CA ARG A 89 2.71 -9.96 -7.89
C ARG A 89 1.94 -10.66 -9.01
N LEU A 90 1.42 -9.94 -10.01
CA LEU A 90 0.74 -10.55 -11.16
C LEU A 90 1.59 -11.61 -11.88
N ARG A 91 2.91 -11.43 -11.91
CA ARG A 91 3.85 -12.36 -12.52
C ARG A 91 4.22 -13.56 -11.64
N THR A 92 4.16 -13.41 -10.31
CA THR A 92 4.78 -14.34 -9.34
C THR A 92 3.81 -15.00 -8.37
N ASP A 93 2.56 -14.53 -8.30
CA ASP A 93 1.49 -15.09 -7.48
C ASP A 93 0.77 -16.16 -8.31
N ASP A 94 0.68 -17.38 -7.77
CA ASP A 94 0.04 -18.49 -8.47
C ASP A 94 -1.47 -18.26 -8.63
N ARG A 95 -2.08 -17.45 -7.75
CA ARG A 95 -3.51 -17.09 -7.83
C ARG A 95 -3.84 -16.25 -9.06
N THR A 96 -2.86 -15.58 -9.65
CA THR A 96 -3.06 -14.69 -10.81
C THR A 96 -2.69 -15.36 -12.14
N ARG A 97 -2.31 -16.64 -12.12
CA ARG A 97 -1.84 -17.43 -13.27
C ARG A 97 -2.88 -18.44 -13.81
N ALA A 98 -4.15 -18.25 -13.45
CA ALA A 98 -5.27 -19.07 -13.93
C ALA A 98 -5.40 -19.05 -15.46
#